data_AF-A0A1B1YEQ5-F1
#
_entry.id   AF-A0A1B1YEQ5-F1
#
_cell.length_a   1.000
_cell.length_b   1.000
_cell.length_c   1.000
_cell.angle_alpha   90.00
_cell.angle_beta   90.00
_cell.angle_gamma   90.00
#
_symmetry.space_group_name_H-M   'P 1'
#
loop_
_entity.id
_entity.type
_entity.pdbx_description
1 polymer ?
#
loop_
_entity_poly.entity_id
_entity_poly.type
_entity_poly.pdbx_seq_one_letter_code
_entity_poly.pdbx_strand_id
1 'polypeptide(L)' 'MKKSEQAYKRMMTSLSHDVKTPLTSLVGHLEDIQNKMVAGEENDEYISVALDKAHHLKDFVESLFEWVKPDARANIPV' A
#
# COMPACT_ATOMS: atom_id res chain seq x y z
N MET A 1 -28.77 -4.40 -8.03
CA MET A 1 -28.13 -3.14 -7.59
C MET A 1 -27.52 -3.22 -6.18
N LYS A 2 -28.30 -3.34 -5.09
CA LYS A 2 -27.77 -3.31 -3.71
C LYS A 2 -26.65 -4.32 -3.37
N LYS A 3 -26.70 -5.54 -3.93
CA LYS A 3 -25.64 -6.56 -3.72
C LYS A 3 -24.30 -6.17 -4.36
N SER A 4 -24.34 -5.53 -5.54
CA SER A 4 -23.13 -5.07 -6.25
C SER A 4 -22.49 -3.88 -5.54
N GLU A 5 -23.28 -2.92 -5.07
CA GLU A 5 -22.77 -1.79 -4.27
C GLU A 5 -22.17 -2.24 -2.95
N GLN A 6 -22.79 -3.22 -2.26
CA GLN A 6 -22.22 -3.79 -1.04
C GLN A 6 -20.92 -4.57 -1.29
N ALA A 7 -20.84 -5.30 -2.41
CA ALA A 7 -19.61 -5.98 -2.80
C ALA A 7 -18.48 -4.98 -3.08
N TYR A 8 -18.78 -3.90 -3.82
CA TYR A 8 -17.85 -2.82 -4.09
C TYR A 8 -17.36 -2.14 -2.80
N LYS A 9 -18.28 -1.78 -1.88
CA LYS A 9 -17.90 -1.20 -0.59
C LYS A 9 -16.99 -2.11 0.24
N ARG A 10 -17.29 -3.42 0.30
CA ARG A 10 -16.42 -4.39 1.00
C ARG A 10 -15.04 -4.50 0.38
N MET A 11 -14.95 -4.51 -0.95
CA MET A 11 -13.69 -4.50 -1.67
C MET A 11 -12.88 -3.24 -1.33
N MET A 12 -13.50 -2.06 -1.37
CA MET A 12 -12.84 -0.80 -1.00
C MET A 12 -12.38 -0.78 0.46
N THR A 13 -13.17 -1.34 1.39
CA THR A 13 -12.79 -1.47 2.81
C THR A 13 -11.58 -2.38 2.98
N SER A 14 -11.57 -3.57 2.37
CA SER A 14 -10.42 -4.50 2.42
C SER A 14 -9.16 -3.82 1.91
N LEU A 15 -9.27 -3.18 0.74
CA LEU A 15 -8.18 -2.47 0.11
C LEU A 15 -7.60 -1.36 0.99
N SER A 16 -8.48 -0.61 1.67
CA SER A 16 -8.06 0.44 2.61
C SER A 16 -7.27 -0.12 3.79
N HIS A 17 -7.64 -1.30 4.31
CA HIS A 17 -6.90 -1.96 5.38
C HIS A 17 -5.53 -2.45 4.92
N ASP A 18 -5.47 -3.00 3.70
CA ASP A 18 -4.26 -3.55 3.11
C ASP A 18 -3.24 -2.45 2.76
N VAL A 19 -3.68 -1.22 2.45
CA VAL A 19 -2.80 -0.03 2.38
C VAL A 19 -2.39 0.46 3.78
N LYS A 20 -3.34 0.57 4.71
CA LYS A 20 -3.11 1.22 6.00
C LYS A 20 -2.06 0.50 6.84
N THR A 21 -2.06 -0.83 6.84
CA THR A 21 -1.19 -1.65 7.69
C THR A 21 0.32 -1.44 7.39
N PRO A 22 0.80 -1.62 6.14
CA PRO A 22 2.20 -1.34 5.80
C PRO A 22 2.56 0.14 5.98
N LEU A 23 1.64 1.06 5.67
CA LEU A 23 1.88 2.50 5.84
C LEU A 23 2.10 2.88 7.31
N THR A 24 1.27 2.38 8.24
CA THR A 24 1.44 2.63 9.68
C THR A 24 2.78 2.08 10.17
N SER A 25 3.18 0.88 9.72
CA SER A 25 4.45 0.31 10.13
C SER A 25 5.65 1.08 9.57
N LEU A 26 5.56 1.57 8.33
CA LEU A 26 6.57 2.42 7.69
C LEU A 26 6.75 3.74 8.45
N VAL A 27 5.65 4.43 8.75
CA VAL A 27 5.69 5.70 9.51
C VAL A 27 6.36 5.49 10.88
N GLY A 28 6.00 4.43 11.61
CA GLY A 28 6.62 4.14 12.91
C GLY A 28 8.14 3.93 12.84
N HIS A 29 8.63 3.21 11.83
CA HIS A 29 10.09 3.02 11.66
C HIS A 29 10.80 4.34 11.37
N LEU A 30 10.19 5.20 10.54
CA LEU A 30 10.74 6.52 10.22
C LEU A 30 10.72 7.48 11.43
N GLU A 31 9.68 7.40 12.27
CA GLU A 31 9.60 8.16 13.53
C GLU A 31 10.68 7.70 14.53
N ASP A 32 10.95 6.39 14.64
CA ASP A 32 12.01 5.85 15.49
C ASP A 32 13.40 6.34 15.05
N ILE A 33 13.66 6.33 13.74
CA ILE A 33 14.88 6.88 13.14
C ILE A 33 15.00 8.39 13.41
N GLN A 34 13.93 9.16 13.15
CA GLN A 34 13.92 10.62 13.31
C GLN A 34 14.20 11.04 14.75
N ASN A 35 13.64 10.31 15.73
CA ASN A 35 13.81 10.58 17.15
C ASN A 35 15.17 10.14 17.69
N LYS A 36 16.08 9.63 16.84
CA LYS A 36 17.39 9.06 17.22
C LYS A 36 17.26 7.98 18.29
N MET A 37 16.15 7.24 18.26
CA MET A 37 15.93 6.10 19.16
C MET A 37 16.85 4.92 18.80
N VAL A 38 17.43 4.95 17.60
CA VAL A 38 18.43 4.02 17.06
C VAL A 38 19.67 4.78 16.60
N ALA A 39 20.86 4.20 16.79
CA ALA A 39 22.14 4.83 16.46
C ALA A 39 23.19 3.79 15.99
N GLY A 40 24.15 4.23 15.17
CA GLY A 40 25.20 3.34 14.65
C GLY A 40 24.68 2.36 13.59
N GLU A 41 25.22 1.14 13.55
CA GLU A 41 24.81 0.08 12.61
C GLU A 41 23.30 -0.24 12.66
N GLU A 42 22.68 -0.11 13.83
CA GLU A 42 21.25 -0.36 14.03
C GLU A 42 20.38 0.64 13.24
N ASN A 43 20.88 1.85 12.99
CA ASN A 43 20.16 2.86 12.20
C ASN A 43 20.11 2.48 10.71
N ASP A 44 21.17 1.88 10.16
CA ASP A 44 21.21 1.46 8.76
C ASP A 44 20.27 0.27 8.52
N GLU A 45 20.16 -0.65 9.48
CA GLU A 45 19.16 -1.73 9.44
C GLU A 45 17.72 -1.21 9.47
N TYR A 46 17.43 -0.25 10.35
CA TYR A 46 16.11 0.38 10.43
C TYR A 46 15.74 1.12 9.14
N ILE A 47 16.70 1.83 8.53
CA ILE A 47 16.52 2.48 7.23
C ILE A 47 16.24 1.44 6.14
N SER A 48 16.99 0.33 6.11
CA SER A 48 16.76 -0.75 5.14
C SER A 48 15.36 -1.36 5.27
N VAL A 49 14.93 -1.64 6.50
CA VAL A 49 13.59 -2.18 6.78
C VAL A 49 12.49 -1.20 6.39
N ALA A 50 12.66 0.10 6.65
CA ALA A 50 11.74 1.13 6.22
C ALA A 50 11.67 1.20 4.67
N LEU A 51 12.81 1.13 3.99
CA LEU A 51 12.87 1.18 2.52
C LEU A 51 12.16 -0.02 1.89
N ASP A 52 12.37 -1.23 2.41
CA ASP A 52 11.68 -2.44 1.93
C ASP A 52 10.16 -2.35 2.12
N LYS A 53 9.69 -1.83 3.27
CA LYS A 53 8.26 -1.59 3.50
C LYS A 53 7.69 -0.55 2.53
N ALA A 54 8.46 0.50 2.21
CA ALA A 54 8.06 1.50 1.23
C ALA A 54 7.95 0.93 -0.18
N HIS A 55 8.89 0.07 -0.59
CA HIS A 55 8.83 -0.64 -1.87
C HIS A 55 7.61 -1.58 -1.94
N HIS A 56 7.35 -2.38 -0.90
CA HIS A 56 6.15 -3.22 -0.86
C HIS A 56 4.85 -2.42 -0.95
N LEU A 57 4.78 -1.26 -0.27
CA LEU A 57 3.62 -0.38 -0.36
C LEU A 57 3.47 0.22 -1.77
N LYS A 58 4.57 0.62 -2.40
CA LYS A 58 4.57 1.12 -3.79
C LYS A 58 4.04 0.05 -4.75
N ASP A 59 4.56 -1.17 -4.68
CA ASP A 59 4.16 -2.27 -5.57
C ASP A 59 2.69 -2.66 -5.36
N PHE A 60 2.22 -2.62 -4.11
CA PHE A 60 0.81 -2.84 -3.78
C PHE A 60 -0.09 -1.76 -4.40
N VAL A 61 0.29 -0.48 -4.28
CA VAL A 61 -0.45 0.64 -4.88
C VAL A 61 -0.44 0.56 -6.41
N GLU A 62 0.68 0.19 -7.03
CA GLU A 62 0.78 -0.01 -8.48
C GLU A 62 -0.15 -1.15 -8.95
N SER A 63 -0.13 -2.28 -8.25
CA SER A 63 -1.04 -3.41 -8.52
C SER A 63 -2.51 -3.01 -8.39
N LEU A 64 -2.83 -2.22 -7.37
CA LEU A 64 -4.18 -1.70 -7.13
C LEU A 64 -4.64 -0.78 -8.28
N PHE A 65 -3.76 0.07 -8.80
CA PHE A 65 -4.07 0.91 -9.97
C PHE A 65 -4.33 0.09 -11.23
N GLU A 66 -3.61 -1.01 -11.44
CA GLU A 66 -3.85 -1.91 -12.56
C GLU A 66 -5.22 -2.59 -12.47
N TRP A 67 -5.66 -2.97 -11.27
CA TRP A 67 -6.97 -3.56 -11.04
C TRP A 67 -8.13 -2.58 -11.21
N VAL A 68 -7.91 -1.31 -10.86
CA VAL A 68 -8.93 -0.26 -10.96
C VAL A 68 -8.98 0.34 -12.36
N LYS A 69 -7.94 0.17 -13.19
CA LYS A 69 -7.97 0.57 -14.59
C LYS A 69 -9.17 -0.11 -15.26
N PRO A 70 -10.16 0.65 -15.75
CA PRO A 70 -11.22 0.08 -16.56
C PRO A 70 -10.56 -0.57 -17.77
N ASP A 71 -11.00 -1.77 -18.16
CA ASP A 71 -10.64 -2.38 -19.44
C ASP A 71 -10.89 -1.36 -20.56
N ALA A 72 -9.86 -0.61 -20.97
CA ALA A 72 -9.93 0.33 -22.09
C ALA A 72 -9.97 -0.40 -23.44
N ARG A 73 -10.26 -1.70 -23.42
CA ARG A 73 -10.38 -2.60 -24.57
C ARG A 73 -11.58 -3.54 -24.41
N ALA A 74 -12.74 -3.01 -24.05
CA ALA A 74 -13.97 -3.55 -24.60
C ALA A 74 -14.04 -3.14 -26.08
N ASN A 75 -13.34 -3.91 -26.91
CA ASN A 75 -13.46 -3.90 -28.37
C ASN A 75 -14.95 -3.91 -28.73
N ILE A 76 -15.43 -2.84 -29.36
CA ILE A 76 -16.67 -2.86 -30.14
C ILE A 76 -16.27 -3.49 -31.48
N PRO A 77 -16.73 -4.70 -31.84
CA PRO A 77 -16.64 -5.13 -33.21
C PRO A 77 -17.71 -4.37 -34.01
N VAL A 78 -17.25 -3.61 -35.01
CA VAL A 78 -18.10 -3.04 -36.08
C VAL A 78 -18.45 -4.15 -37.06
#